data_AF-A0A0N4ZAF0-F1
#
_entry.id   AF-A0A0N4ZAF0-F1
#
_cell.length_a   1.000
_cell.length_b   1.000
_cell.length_c   1.000
_cell.angle_alpha   90.00
_cell.angle_beta   90.00
_cell.angle_gamma   90.00
#
_symmetry.space_group_name_H-M   'P 1'
#
loop_
_entity.id
_entity.type
_entity.pdbx_description
1 polymer ?
#
loop_
_entity_poly.entity_id
_entity_poly.type
_entity_poly.pdbx_seq_one_letter_code
_entity_poly.pdbx_strand_id
1 'polypeptide(L)'
;MNTKNLFIISLVAVFATIFIVNIVEATQTLIYHYQDSNQFEYGGQNYSSKEAAESVLMSAHPGATEGNTTDVGGGIRSIAYTY
;
A
#
# COMPACT_ATOMS: atom_id res chain seq x y z
N MET A 1 -34.45 19.91 9.32
CA MET A 1 -33.78 19.47 8.07
C MET A 1 -34.76 18.62 7.28
N ASN A 2 -34.96 18.91 5.99
CA ASN A 2 -35.88 18.16 5.14
C ASN A 2 -35.24 16.81 4.74
N THR A 3 -36.00 15.71 4.71
CA THR A 3 -35.49 14.34 4.45
C THR A 3 -34.67 14.24 3.15
N LYS A 4 -34.97 15.09 2.17
CA LYS A 4 -34.21 15.27 0.92
C LYS A 4 -32.76 15.72 1.15
N ASN A 5 -32.50 16.60 2.11
CA ASN A 5 -31.14 17.04 2.44
C ASN A 5 -30.36 15.97 3.22
N LEU A 6 -31.05 15.14 4.01
CA LEU A 6 -30.42 14.04 4.76
C LEU A 6 -29.88 12.95 3.81
N PHE A 7 -30.65 12.65 2.76
CA PHE A 7 -30.27 11.66 1.74
C PHE A 7 -29.03 12.12 0.93
N ILE A 8 -28.97 13.39 0.56
CA ILE A 8 -27.83 13.94 -0.19
C ILE A 8 -26.55 13.96 0.65
N ILE A 9 -26.64 14.35 1.93
CA ILE A 9 -25.48 14.33 2.84
C ILE A 9 -24.95 12.90 3.03
N SER A 10 -25.85 11.92 3.20
CA SER A 10 -25.46 10.51 3.29
C SER A 10 -24.81 10.00 2.02
N LEU A 11 -25.32 10.39 0.84
CA LEU A 11 -24.77 9.96 -0.44
C LEU A 11 -23.36 10.53 -0.65
N VAL A 12 -23.15 11.81 -0.36
CA VAL A 12 -21.84 12.47 -0.42
C VAL A 12 -20.84 11.81 0.54
N ALA A 13 -21.25 11.46 1.75
CA ALA A 13 -20.39 10.79 2.72
C ALA A 13 -19.95 9.39 2.25
N VAL A 14 -20.85 8.62 1.62
CA VAL A 14 -20.53 7.29 1.07
C VAL A 14 -19.54 7.41 -0.09
N PHE A 15 -19.80 8.31 -1.05
CA PHE A 15 -18.88 8.53 -2.16
C PHE A 15 -17.51 9.06 -1.72
N ALA A 16 -17.47 9.97 -0.74
CA ALA A 16 -16.22 10.46 -0.18
C ALA A 16 -15.43 9.34 0.52
N THR A 17 -16.10 8.49 1.29
CA THR A 17 -15.44 7.35 1.96
C THR A 17 -14.86 6.37 0.94
N ILE A 18 -15.63 6.00 -0.09
CA ILE A 18 -15.16 5.10 -1.16
C ILE A 18 -13.98 5.72 -1.92
N PHE A 19 -14.03 7.03 -2.20
CA PHE A 19 -12.96 7.73 -2.90
C PHE A 19 -11.67 7.79 -2.07
N ILE A 20 -11.77 8.02 -0.76
CA ILE A 20 -10.62 8.04 0.14
C ILE A 20 -9.99 6.65 0.25
N VAL A 21 -10.78 5.58 0.38
CA VAL A 21 -10.26 4.20 0.47
C VAL A 21 -9.50 3.81 -0.80
N ASN A 22 -10.07 4.09 -1.98
CA ASN A 22 -9.40 3.80 -3.25
C ASN A 22 -8.12 4.62 -3.47
N ILE A 23 -8.06 5.86 -2.96
CA ILE A 23 -6.83 6.65 -3.00
C ILE A 23 -5.77 6.03 -2.09
N VAL A 24 -6.11 5.68 -0.85
CA VAL A 24 -5.15 5.12 0.11
C VAL A 24 -4.53 3.83 -0.42
N GLU A 25 -5.31 2.94 -1.05
CA GLU A 25 -4.79 1.72 -1.69
C GLU A 25 -3.90 2.03 -2.90
N ALA A 26 -4.22 3.04 -3.71
CA ALA A 26 -3.37 3.46 -4.81
C ALA A 26 -2.06 4.11 -4.33
N THR A 27 -2.04 4.66 -3.10
CA THR A 27 -0.92 5.42 -2.54
C THR A 27 0.13 4.56 -1.85
N GLN A 28 -0.09 3.24 -1.79
CA GLN A 28 0.78 2.34 -1.06
C GLN A 28 1.32 1.25 -2.00
N THR A 29 2.65 1.09 -1.99
CA THR A 29 3.34 0.00 -2.69
C THR A 29 4.02 -0.91 -1.66
N LEU A 30 4.23 -2.18 -1.99
CA LEU A 30 4.68 -3.19 -1.03
C LEU A 30 5.95 -3.88 -1.50
N ILE A 31 6.91 -4.09 -0.60
CA ILE A 31 8.01 -5.05 -0.77
C ILE A 31 7.71 -6.27 0.09
N TYR A 32 7.78 -7.48 -0.48
CA TYR A 32 7.56 -8.72 0.25
C TYR A 32 8.88 -9.39 0.60
N HIS A 33 9.16 -9.62 1.88
CA HIS A 33 10.29 -10.40 2.35
C HIS A 33 9.87 -11.85 2.63
N TYR A 34 10.46 -12.78 1.88
CA TYR A 34 10.30 -14.22 2.05
C TYR A 34 11.37 -14.74 3.01
N GLN A 35 10.97 -15.08 4.24
CA GLN A 35 11.91 -15.50 5.29
C GLN A 35 12.62 -16.81 4.96
N ASP A 36 11.94 -17.74 4.27
CA ASP A 36 12.51 -19.05 3.94
C ASP A 36 13.66 -18.96 2.91
N SER A 37 13.61 -17.98 2.02
CA SER A 37 14.62 -17.76 0.97
C SER A 37 15.52 -16.55 1.25
N ASN A 38 15.23 -15.76 2.29
CA ASN A 38 15.84 -14.45 2.56
C ASN A 38 15.84 -13.53 1.31
N GLN A 39 14.76 -13.57 0.53
CA GLN A 39 14.60 -12.75 -0.68
C GLN A 39 13.55 -11.68 -0.48
N PHE A 40 13.73 -10.56 -1.18
CA PHE A 40 12.78 -9.46 -1.22
C PHE A 40 12.14 -9.41 -2.60
N GLU A 41 10.82 -9.36 -2.70
CA GLU A 41 10.09 -9.23 -3.96
C GLU A 41 9.49 -7.84 -4.08
N TYR A 42 9.69 -7.25 -5.24
CA TYR A 42 9.04 -6.00 -5.62
C TYR A 42 8.68 -6.05 -7.12
N GLY A 43 7.44 -5.68 -7.47
CA GLY A 43 6.99 -5.68 -8.86
C GLY A 43 7.07 -7.04 -9.58
N GLY A 44 6.98 -8.15 -8.84
CA GLY A 44 7.11 -9.51 -9.38
C GLY A 44 8.55 -9.97 -9.67
N GLN A 45 9.56 -9.21 -9.21
CA GLN A 45 10.97 -9.57 -9.30
C GLN A 45 11.54 -9.84 -7.91
N ASN A 46 12.40 -10.86 -7.80
CA ASN A 46 13.09 -11.21 -6.56
C ASN A 46 14.48 -10.56 -6.50
N TYR A 47 14.81 -10.03 -5.34
CA TYR A 47 16.03 -9.33 -5.02
C TYR A 47 16.70 -9.98 -3.81
N SER A 48 18.04 -9.98 -3.80
CA SER A 48 18.84 -10.59 -2.76
C SER A 48 18.97 -9.76 -1.47
N SER A 49 18.54 -8.49 -1.49
CA SER A 49 18.56 -7.62 -0.32
C SER A 49 17.44 -6.59 -0.37
N LYS A 50 17.12 -6.03 0.79
CA LYS A 50 16.10 -4.99 0.95
C LYS A 50 16.47 -3.75 0.13
N GLU A 51 17.72 -3.32 0.20
CA GLU A 51 18.21 -2.11 -0.47
C GLU A 51 18.10 -2.20 -1.99
N ALA A 52 18.29 -3.41 -2.56
CA ALA A 52 18.14 -3.63 -3.99
C ALA A 52 16.68 -3.50 -4.44
N ALA A 53 15.74 -4.07 -3.68
CA ALA A 53 14.31 -3.91 -3.93
C ALA A 53 13.86 -2.45 -3.73
N GLU A 54 14.33 -1.80 -2.66
CA GLU A 54 14.05 -0.39 -2.38
C GLU A 54 14.59 0.54 -3.45
N SER A 55 15.80 0.30 -3.97
CA SER A 55 16.37 1.11 -5.05
C SER A 55 15.47 1.13 -6.30
N VAL A 56 14.92 -0.03 -6.67
CA VAL A 56 13.97 -0.13 -7.80
C VAL A 56 12.64 0.54 -7.45
N LEU A 57 12.13 0.35 -6.23
CA LEU A 57 10.94 1.02 -5.74
C LEU A 57 11.09 2.54 -5.79
N MET A 58 12.20 3.10 -5.30
CA MET A 58 12.46 4.54 -5.27
C MET A 58 12.65 5.13 -6.68
N SER A 59 13.12 4.32 -7.63
CA SER A 59 13.17 4.72 -9.04
C SER A 59 11.77 4.85 -9.66
N ALA A 60 10.85 3.94 -9.30
CA ALA A 60 9.46 3.96 -9.77
C ALA A 60 8.56 4.95 -9.00
N HIS A 61 8.82 5.12 -7.70
CA HIS A 61 8.09 5.98 -6.76
C HIS A 61 9.08 6.88 -5.98
N PRO A 62 9.63 7.93 -6.62
CA PRO A 62 10.55 8.85 -5.95
C PRO A 62 9.87 9.53 -4.75
N GLY A 63 10.50 9.46 -3.58
CA GLY A 63 9.98 10.05 -2.35
C GLY A 63 9.08 9.15 -1.52
N ALA A 64 8.87 7.89 -1.94
CA ALA A 64 8.20 6.91 -1.11
C ALA A 64 8.94 6.73 0.23
N THR A 65 8.18 6.62 1.32
CA THR A 65 8.73 6.43 2.66
C THR A 65 8.30 5.08 3.19
N GLU A 66 9.24 4.35 3.81
CA GLU A 66 8.96 3.09 4.47
C GLU A 66 7.95 3.30 5.60
N GLY A 67 6.88 2.51 5.57
CA GLY A 67 5.83 2.47 6.56
C GLY A 67 5.89 1.19 7.38
N ASN A 68 4.71 0.69 7.75
CA ASN A 68 4.62 -0.46 8.63
C ASN A 68 4.97 -1.77 7.91
N THR A 69 5.59 -2.67 8.67
CA THR A 69 5.78 -4.07 8.26
C THR A 69 4.63 -4.91 8.82
N THR A 70 4.02 -5.75 7.99
CA THR A 70 2.93 -6.67 8.37
C THR A 70 3.26 -8.09 7.95
N ASP A 71 3.18 -9.05 8.88
CA ASP A 71 3.28 -10.48 8.56
C ASP A 71 2.00 -10.91 7.80
N VAL A 72 2.17 -11.42 6.58
CA VAL A 72 1.06 -11.86 5.71
C VAL A 72 0.82 -13.37 5.76
N GLY A 73 1.57 -14.08 6.62
CA GLY A 73 1.52 -15.54 6.75
C GLY A 73 2.46 -16.26 5.78
N GLY A 74 2.63 -17.57 5.97
CA GLY A 74 3.47 -18.40 5.09
C GLY A 74 4.95 -18.02 5.08
N GLY A 75 5.47 -17.42 6.17
CA GLY A 75 6.86 -16.96 6.24
C GLY A 75 7.13 -15.66 5.48
N ILE A 76 6.09 -14.92 5.08
CA ILE A 76 6.23 -13.69 4.29
C ILE A 76 5.90 -12.46 5.16
N ARG A 77 6.74 -11.43 5.06
CA ARG A 77 6.51 -10.09 5.62
C ARG A 77 6.32 -9.09 4.49
N SER A 78 5.24 -8.32 4.51
CA SER A 78 5.07 -7.16 3.63
C SER A 78 5.61 -5.91 4.33
N ILE A 79 6.34 -5.08 3.60
CA ILE A 79 6.80 -3.76 4.02
C ILE A 79 6.08 -2.74 3.16
N ALA A 80 5.24 -1.92 3.76
CA ALA A 80 4.50 -0.90 3.04
C ALA A 80 5.36 0.35 2.79
N TYR A 81 5.20 0.96 1.62
CA TYR A 81 5.81 2.23 1.26
C TYR A 81 4.72 3.17 0.76
N THR A 82 4.63 4.36 1.35
CA THR A 82 3.61 5.37 1.01
C THR A 82 4.25 6.62 0.44
N TYR A 83 3.55 7.29 -0.47
CA TYR A 83 3.99 8.55 -1.10
C TYR A 83 3.06 9.72 -0.79
#